data_AF-A0A2H0PPA9-F1
#
_entry.id   AF-A0A2H0PPA9-F1
#
_cell.length_a   1.000
_cell.length_b   1.000
_cell.length_c   1.000
_cell.angle_alpha   90.00
_cell.angle_beta   90.00
_cell.angle_gamma   90.00
#
_symmetry.space_group_name_H-M   'P 1'
#
loop_
_entity.id
_entity.type
_entity.pdbx_description
1 polymer ?
#
loop_
_entity_poly.entity_id
_entity_poly.type
_entity_poly.pdbx_seq_one_letter_code
_entity_poly.pdbx_strand_id
1 'polypeptide(L)'
;MKRPLKELIQKHYGQFQLNSQQLNQLSQIQTSEHHRKRRGVFGAVFILAFLAIAGVAWLIQSSDSTSSFHWAKVREELAYHHHKDMEMEVESPSFEKVKEYLSQLDFSLIQSQELSSDKWELVGGRYCSLQGRLAAQLRYRNKESQKYYTVYQLAYPAGVPLDGPIKMYERGVAIKIWKEKGLLFGIAGEEI
;
A
#
# COMPACT_ATOMS: atom_id res chain seq x y z
N MET A 1 -38.74 -55.93 -11.08
CA MET A 1 -37.72 -56.68 -10.31
C MET A 1 -36.47 -55.82 -10.17
N LYS A 2 -36.21 -55.27 -8.98
CA LYS A 2 -35.10 -54.34 -8.71
C LYS A 2 -33.91 -55.15 -8.19
N ARG A 3 -32.78 -55.17 -8.90
CA ARG A 3 -31.55 -55.86 -8.45
C ARG A 3 -31.02 -55.16 -7.18
N PRO A 4 -30.60 -55.88 -6.13
CA PRO A 4 -30.17 -55.28 -4.88
C PRO A 4 -28.83 -54.55 -5.08
N LEU A 5 -28.77 -53.29 -4.64
CA LEU A 5 -27.59 -52.40 -4.68
C LEU A 5 -26.29 -53.07 -4.19
N LYS A 6 -26.42 -54.04 -3.28
CA LYS A 6 -25.33 -54.82 -2.72
C LYS A 6 -24.55 -55.62 -3.77
N GLU A 7 -25.21 -56.15 -4.80
CA GLU A 7 -24.54 -56.90 -5.89
C GLU A 7 -23.73 -55.98 -6.81
N LEU A 8 -24.20 -54.75 -7.03
CA LEU A 8 -23.51 -53.73 -7.82
C LEU A 8 -22.22 -53.26 -7.15
N ILE A 9 -22.27 -53.05 -5.83
CA ILE A 9 -21.11 -52.65 -5.04
C ILE A 9 -20.08 -53.79 -4.99
N GLN A 10 -20.51 -55.02 -4.72
CA GLN A 10 -19.59 -56.15 -4.62
C GLN A 10 -18.86 -56.43 -5.96
N LYS A 11 -19.55 -56.25 -7.09
CA LYS A 11 -18.93 -56.39 -8.42
C LYS A 11 -17.94 -55.26 -8.73
N HIS A 12 -18.21 -54.04 -8.26
CA HIS A 12 -17.32 -52.89 -8.47
C HIS A 12 -16.03 -53.01 -7.64
N TYR A 13 -16.12 -53.41 -6.37
CA TYR A 13 -14.93 -53.54 -5.50
C TYR A 13 -14.10 -54.80 -5.76
N GLY A 14 -14.68 -55.86 -6.34
CA GLY A 14 -13.93 -57.04 -6.77
C GLY A 14 -12.91 -56.78 -7.89
N GLN A 15 -13.07 -55.68 -8.66
CA GLN A 15 -12.15 -55.29 -9.73
C GLN A 15 -10.93 -54.49 -9.24
N PHE A 16 -10.92 -54.06 -7.97
CA PHE A 16 -9.83 -53.27 -7.36
C PHE A 16 -8.95 -54.09 -6.41
N GLN A 17 -9.04 -55.42 -6.45
CA GLN A 17 -8.09 -56.26 -5.73
C GLN A 17 -6.79 -56.34 -6.52
N LEU A 18 -5.77 -55.67 -6.00
CA LEU A 18 -4.43 -55.60 -6.57
C LEU A 18 -3.84 -57.02 -6.69
N ASN A 19 -3.36 -57.34 -7.89
CA ASN A 19 -2.70 -58.61 -8.19
C ASN A 19 -1.42 -58.73 -7.34
N SER A 20 -1.18 -59.88 -6.73
CA SER A 20 0.03 -60.21 -5.95
C SER A 20 1.35 -59.90 -6.68
N GLN A 21 1.34 -59.87 -8.01
CA GLN A 21 2.49 -59.43 -8.82
C GLN A 21 2.75 -57.91 -8.77
N GLN A 22 1.71 -57.07 -8.66
CA GLN A 22 1.85 -55.62 -8.54
C GLN A 22 2.31 -55.21 -7.13
N LEU A 23 1.86 -55.94 -6.11
CA LEU A 23 2.34 -55.78 -4.74
C LEU A 23 3.84 -56.09 -4.62
N ASN A 24 4.33 -57.12 -5.31
CA ASN A 24 5.76 -57.45 -5.34
C ASN A 24 6.61 -56.41 -6.10
N GLN A 25 6.06 -55.76 -7.14
CA GLN A 25 6.73 -54.64 -7.82
C GLN A 25 6.84 -53.41 -6.91
N LEU A 26 5.83 -53.13 -6.09
CA LEU A 26 5.86 -52.04 -5.11
C LEU A 26 6.89 -52.30 -3.99
N SER A 27 7.01 -53.54 -3.51
CA SER A 27 8.04 -53.88 -2.51
C SER A 27 9.46 -53.84 -3.07
N GLN A 28 9.66 -54.14 -4.37
CA GLN A 28 10.97 -54.03 -5.02
C GLN A 28 11.41 -52.57 -5.24
N ILE A 29 10.45 -51.64 -5.42
CA ILE A 29 10.73 -50.21 -5.56
C ILE A 29 11.15 -49.61 -4.20
N GLN A 30 10.67 -50.13 -3.07
CA GLN A 30 11.07 -49.65 -1.73
C GLN A 30 12.44 -50.15 -1.26
N THR A 31 12.98 -51.23 -1.83
CA THR A 31 14.31 -51.76 -1.47
C THR A 31 15.45 -51.33 -2.42
N SER A 32 15.18 -50.43 -3.36
CA SER A 32 16.21 -49.89 -4.27
C SER A 32 17.00 -48.75 -3.62
N GLU A 33 17.64 -49.05 -2.49
CA GLU A 33 18.77 -48.29 -1.93
C GLU A 33 19.95 -48.41 -2.90
N HIS A 34 20.03 -47.48 -3.85
CA HIS A 34 21.07 -47.46 -4.86
C HIS A 34 22.38 -46.90 -4.27
N HIS A 35 23.11 -47.75 -3.55
CA HIS A 35 24.54 -47.53 -3.31
C HIS A 35 25.28 -47.58 -4.66
N ARG A 36 25.52 -46.42 -5.28
CA ARG A 36 26.53 -46.25 -6.33
C ARG A 36 27.60 -45.26 -5.88
N LYS A 37 28.81 -45.81 -5.75
CA LYS A 37 30.07 -45.19 -5.35
C LYS A 37 30.31 -43.78 -5.90
N ARG A 38 30.75 -42.90 -4.99
CA ARG A 38 31.68 -41.76 -5.15
C ARG A 38 31.83 -41.22 -6.58
N ARG A 39 31.16 -40.10 -6.86
CA ARG A 39 31.64 -39.07 -7.80
C ARG A 39 30.93 -37.74 -7.52
N GLY A 40 31.72 -36.75 -7.09
CA GLY A 40 31.40 -35.32 -7.17
C GLY A 40 30.77 -34.69 -5.93
N VAL A 41 31.60 -34.25 -4.98
CA VAL A 41 31.27 -33.27 -3.92
C VAL A 41 30.79 -31.90 -4.51
N PHE A 42 30.73 -31.75 -5.82
CA PHE A 42 30.33 -30.53 -6.52
C PHE A 42 28.81 -30.38 -6.72
N GLY A 43 27.98 -31.42 -6.58
CA GLY A 43 26.52 -31.29 -6.78
C GLY A 43 25.78 -30.58 -5.63
N ALA A 44 26.25 -30.76 -4.39
CA ALA A 44 25.63 -30.17 -3.20
C ALA A 44 25.92 -28.67 -3.06
N VAL A 45 27.05 -28.19 -3.60
CA VAL A 45 27.43 -26.78 -3.58
C VAL A 45 26.52 -25.95 -4.51
N PHE A 46 26.10 -26.49 -5.66
CA PHE A 46 25.21 -25.75 -6.57
C PHE A 46 23.80 -25.57 -6.03
N ILE A 47 23.24 -26.53 -5.28
CA ILE A 47 21.88 -26.40 -4.71
C ILE A 47 21.86 -25.37 -3.56
N LEU A 48 22.87 -25.39 -2.69
CA LEU A 48 23.01 -24.39 -1.62
C LEU A 48 23.32 -22.99 -2.17
N ALA A 49 24.15 -22.89 -3.22
CA ALA A 49 24.40 -21.61 -3.90
C ALA A 49 23.14 -21.08 -4.59
N PHE A 50 22.34 -21.92 -5.25
CA PHE A 50 21.07 -21.47 -5.88
C PHE A 50 20.04 -21.01 -4.84
N LEU A 51 19.91 -21.70 -3.70
CA LEU A 51 19.01 -21.29 -2.62
C LEU A 51 19.50 -20.01 -1.93
N ALA A 52 20.81 -19.84 -1.76
CA ALA A 52 21.38 -18.59 -1.23
C ALA A 52 21.18 -17.42 -2.19
N ILE A 53 21.39 -17.62 -3.49
CA ILE A 53 21.16 -16.59 -4.52
C ILE A 53 19.67 -16.26 -4.64
N ALA A 54 18.78 -17.26 -4.61
CA ALA A 54 17.34 -17.04 -4.62
C ALA A 54 16.84 -16.33 -3.36
N GLY A 55 17.38 -16.67 -2.19
CA GLY A 55 17.08 -16.00 -0.92
C GLY A 55 17.56 -14.55 -0.89
N VAL A 56 18.77 -14.28 -1.40
CA VAL A 56 19.30 -12.91 -1.56
C VAL A 56 18.49 -12.13 -2.59
N ALA A 57 18.13 -12.74 -3.73
CA ALA A 57 17.27 -12.10 -4.73
C ALA A 57 15.88 -11.77 -4.15
N TRP A 58 15.29 -12.66 -3.35
CA TRP A 58 14.02 -12.41 -2.68
C TRP A 58 14.12 -11.30 -1.63
N LEU A 59 15.21 -11.24 -0.86
CA LEU A 59 15.51 -10.14 0.07
C LEU A 59 15.65 -8.79 -0.65
N ILE A 60 16.40 -8.74 -1.77
CA ILE A 60 16.58 -7.52 -2.59
C ILE A 60 15.27 -7.11 -3.28
N GLN A 61 14.44 -8.06 -3.72
CA GLN A 61 13.17 -7.77 -4.39
C GLN A 61 12.07 -7.36 -3.40
N SER A 62 12.13 -7.84 -2.15
CA SER A 62 11.19 -7.47 -1.09
C SER A 62 11.43 -6.07 -0.50
N SER A 63 12.62 -5.49 -0.69
CA SER A 63 12.90 -4.10 -0.28
C SER A 63 12.26 -3.03 -1.17
N ASP A 64 11.68 -3.42 -2.31
CA ASP A 64 11.03 -2.50 -3.25
C ASP A 64 9.51 -2.71 -3.28
N SER A 65 8.89 -2.72 -2.10
CA SER A 65 7.49 -2.33 -1.98
C SER A 65 7.36 -0.81 -2.14
N THR A 66 7.85 -0.27 -3.26
CA THR A 66 7.53 1.09 -3.69
C THR A 66 6.05 1.07 -4.05
N SER A 67 5.19 1.39 -3.08
CA SER A 67 3.81 1.78 -3.39
C SER A 67 3.90 2.90 -4.41
N SER A 68 3.60 2.60 -5.68
CA SER A 68 3.71 3.59 -6.74
C SER A 68 2.79 4.75 -6.38
N PHE A 69 3.38 5.92 -6.23
CA PHE A 69 2.63 7.12 -5.88
C PHE A 69 1.92 7.61 -7.15
N HIS A 70 0.61 7.83 -7.07
CA HIS A 70 -0.20 8.12 -8.25
C HIS A 70 -0.81 9.53 -8.20
N TRP A 71 -0.29 10.47 -8.99
CA TRP A 71 -0.83 11.84 -9.00
C TRP A 71 -2.33 11.92 -9.28
N ALA A 72 -2.89 11.02 -10.11
CA ALA A 72 -4.32 10.96 -10.35
C ALA A 72 -5.14 10.66 -9.09
N LYS A 73 -4.71 9.68 -8.28
CA LYS A 73 -5.40 9.32 -7.03
C LYS A 73 -5.29 10.40 -5.97
N VAL A 74 -4.14 11.09 -5.88
CA VAL A 74 -4.00 12.24 -4.96
C VAL A 74 -5.06 13.29 -5.26
N ARG A 75 -5.21 13.68 -6.52
CA ARG A 75 -6.20 14.70 -6.92
C ARG A 75 -7.63 14.28 -6.58
N GLU A 76 -7.97 13.02 -6.88
CA GLU A 76 -9.28 12.47 -6.57
C GLU A 76 -9.56 12.47 -5.06
N GLU A 77 -8.59 12.04 -4.24
CA GLU A 77 -8.71 12.02 -2.78
C GLU A 77 -8.81 13.44 -2.19
N LEU A 78 -8.05 14.41 -2.71
CA LEU A 78 -8.13 15.82 -2.31
C LEU A 78 -9.53 16.40 -2.56
N ALA A 79 -10.08 16.20 -3.76
CA ALA A 79 -11.43 16.64 -4.11
C ALA A 79 -12.49 15.93 -3.26
N TYR A 80 -12.35 14.62 -3.07
CA TYR A 80 -13.28 13.82 -2.27
C TYR A 80 -13.30 14.26 -0.80
N HIS A 81 -12.14 14.41 -0.18
CA HIS A 81 -12.03 14.82 1.22
C HIS A 81 -12.47 16.26 1.45
N HIS A 82 -12.26 17.15 0.47
CA HIS A 82 -12.79 18.51 0.54
C HIS A 82 -14.32 18.52 0.55
N HIS A 83 -14.97 17.80 -0.36
CA HIS A 83 -16.43 17.70 -0.40
C HIS A 83 -17.05 17.07 0.84
N LYS A 84 -16.35 16.10 1.46
CA LYS A 84 -16.86 15.41 2.64
C LYS A 84 -16.99 16.35 3.85
N ASP A 85 -16.26 17.46 3.85
CA ASP A 85 -16.30 18.52 4.86
C ASP A 85 -16.29 18.01 6.31
N MET A 86 -15.43 17.03 6.59
CA MET A 86 -15.34 16.43 7.92
C MET A 86 -15.01 17.46 9.01
N GLU A 87 -15.53 17.24 10.21
CA GLU A 87 -15.22 18.04 11.39
C GLU A 87 -13.72 17.99 11.72
N MET A 88 -13.20 19.09 12.27
CA MET A 88 -11.82 19.14 12.73
C MET A 88 -11.69 18.36 14.04
N GLU A 89 -10.58 17.65 14.20
CA GLU A 89 -10.27 16.93 15.45
C GLU A 89 -9.69 17.90 16.50
N VAL A 90 -9.04 18.97 16.03
CA VAL A 90 -8.63 20.11 16.83
C VAL A 90 -9.08 21.41 16.17
N GLU A 91 -9.88 22.20 16.88
CA GLU A 91 -10.30 23.53 16.46
C GLU A 91 -9.45 24.58 17.17
N SER A 92 -8.47 25.14 16.45
CA SER A 92 -7.61 26.17 17.00
C SER A 92 -6.98 27.02 15.89
N PRO A 93 -6.94 28.35 16.06
CA PRO A 93 -6.18 29.23 15.17
C PRO A 93 -4.67 29.21 15.44
N SER A 94 -4.21 28.59 16.53
CA SER A 94 -2.78 28.43 16.81
C SER A 94 -2.21 27.25 16.04
N PHE A 95 -1.28 27.52 15.15
CA PHE A 95 -0.58 26.49 14.39
C PHE A 95 0.18 25.53 15.30
N GLU A 96 0.76 26.03 16.40
CA GLU A 96 1.49 25.27 17.40
C GLU A 96 0.59 24.25 18.09
N LYS A 97 -0.63 24.64 18.49
CA LYS A 97 -1.62 23.71 19.08
C LYS A 97 -2.03 22.62 18.10
N VAL A 98 -2.27 22.99 16.83
CA VAL A 98 -2.61 22.00 15.80
C VAL A 98 -1.45 21.04 15.55
N LYS A 99 -0.21 21.55 15.50
CA LYS A 99 0.99 20.74 15.34
C LYS A 99 1.23 19.80 16.52
N GLU A 100 1.01 20.25 17.75
CA GLU A 100 1.13 19.44 18.95
C GLU A 100 0.10 18.31 18.95
N TYR A 101 -1.15 18.62 18.59
CA TYR A 101 -2.21 17.62 18.45
C TYR A 101 -1.85 16.57 17.38
N LEU A 102 -1.35 17.03 16.22
CA LEU A 102 -0.99 16.17 15.09
C LEU A 102 0.40 15.51 15.24
N SER A 103 0.82 15.15 16.46
CA SER A 103 2.15 14.64 16.79
C SER A 103 2.49 13.25 16.24
N GLN A 104 1.50 12.43 15.90
CA GLN A 104 1.70 11.08 15.32
C GLN A 104 2.21 11.06 13.86
N LEU A 105 2.36 12.22 13.21
CA LEU A 105 2.91 12.28 11.86
C LEU A 105 4.40 11.92 11.86
N ASP A 106 4.83 11.21 10.83
CA ASP A 106 6.25 10.87 10.58
C ASP A 106 7.05 12.08 10.03
N PHE A 107 6.41 13.24 9.93
CA PHE A 107 7.01 14.51 9.56
C PHE A 107 6.50 15.64 10.46
N SER A 108 7.26 16.73 10.55
CA SER A 108 6.81 17.94 11.24
C SER A 108 5.94 18.79 10.33
N LEU A 109 4.74 19.18 10.79
CA LEU A 109 3.96 20.22 10.12
C LEU A 109 4.77 21.51 9.99
N ILE A 110 4.63 22.16 8.84
CA ILE A 110 5.20 23.48 8.57
C ILE A 110 4.11 24.43 8.12
N GLN A 111 4.25 25.70 8.47
CA GLN A 111 3.40 26.75 7.92
C GLN A 111 3.90 27.09 6.51
N SER A 112 3.03 26.96 5.51
CA SER A 112 3.40 27.20 4.11
C SER A 112 3.59 28.69 3.85
N GLN A 113 4.60 29.03 3.04
CA GLN A 113 4.80 30.38 2.54
C GLN A 113 3.67 30.87 1.61
N GLU A 114 2.94 29.94 0.98
CA GLU A 114 1.77 30.24 0.13
C GLU A 114 0.54 30.65 0.97
N LEU A 115 0.54 30.31 2.27
CA LEU A 115 -0.56 30.54 3.21
C LEU A 115 -0.15 31.58 4.26
N SER A 116 0.17 32.79 3.81
CA SER A 116 0.53 33.88 4.71
C SER A 116 -0.59 34.23 5.68
N SER A 117 -0.23 34.53 6.92
CA SER A 117 -1.17 34.90 7.99
C SER A 117 -1.99 36.16 7.68
N ASP A 118 -1.53 36.98 6.74
CA ASP A 118 -2.25 38.20 6.33
C ASP A 118 -3.48 37.88 5.48
N LYS A 119 -3.43 36.79 4.71
CA LYS A 119 -4.52 36.38 3.80
C LYS A 119 -5.32 35.19 4.32
N TRP A 120 -4.71 34.39 5.19
CA TRP A 120 -5.25 33.11 5.63
C TRP A 120 -5.34 33.05 7.15
N GLU A 121 -6.44 32.49 7.63
CA GLU A 121 -6.68 32.18 9.03
C GLU A 121 -6.78 30.67 9.18
N LEU A 122 -5.96 30.08 10.05
CA LEU A 122 -6.11 28.67 10.41
C LEU A 122 -7.35 28.51 11.28
N VAL A 123 -8.16 27.50 10.99
CA VAL A 123 -9.36 27.16 11.77
C VAL A 123 -9.09 25.95 12.66
N GLY A 124 -8.36 24.98 12.14
CA GLY A 124 -8.07 23.74 12.84
C GLY A 124 -7.41 22.69 11.96
N GLY A 125 -7.29 21.49 12.48
CA GLY A 125 -6.70 20.36 11.77
C GLY A 125 -7.22 19.00 12.22
N ARG A 126 -6.86 17.97 11.47
CA ARG A 126 -7.15 16.57 11.75
C ARG A 126 -6.18 15.65 11.03
N TYR A 127 -6.12 14.40 11.48
CA TYR A 127 -5.47 13.36 10.72
C TYR A 127 -6.29 12.98 9.49
N CYS A 128 -5.60 12.73 8.38
CA CYS A 128 -6.18 12.08 7.22
C CYS A 128 -5.20 11.05 6.65
N SER A 129 -5.64 10.35 5.62
CA SER A 129 -4.80 9.45 4.85
C SER A 129 -4.83 9.88 3.40
N LEU A 130 -3.65 10.05 2.79
CA LEU A 130 -3.49 10.24 1.37
C LEU A 130 -2.67 9.07 0.80
N GLN A 131 -3.26 8.31 -0.12
CA GLN A 131 -2.69 7.09 -0.69
C GLN A 131 -2.21 6.07 0.36
N GLY A 132 -2.97 5.93 1.45
CA GLY A 132 -2.65 5.02 2.55
C GLY A 132 -1.53 5.53 3.47
N ARG A 133 -1.05 6.77 3.30
CA ARG A 133 -0.04 7.40 4.14
C ARG A 133 -0.69 8.42 5.07
N LEU A 134 -0.26 8.42 6.33
CA LEU A 134 -0.74 9.39 7.31
C LEU A 134 -0.37 10.81 6.86
N ALA A 135 -1.36 11.70 6.87
CA ALA A 135 -1.24 13.07 6.40
C ALA A 135 -1.99 14.01 7.35
N ALA A 136 -1.66 15.29 7.29
CA ALA A 136 -2.41 16.34 7.97
C ALA A 136 -3.45 16.92 7.01
N GLN A 137 -4.67 17.10 7.50
CA GLN A 137 -5.69 17.94 6.86
C GLN A 137 -5.90 19.17 7.75
N LEU A 138 -5.75 20.35 7.18
CA LEU A 138 -5.92 21.64 7.82
C LEU A 138 -7.08 22.37 7.17
N ARG A 139 -7.89 23.06 7.96
CA ARG A 139 -8.92 23.98 7.45
C ARG A 139 -8.43 25.40 7.60
N TYR A 140 -8.44 26.13 6.49
CA TYR A 140 -8.12 27.54 6.44
C TYR A 140 -9.33 28.33 5.97
N ARG A 141 -9.45 29.55 6.48
CA ARG A 141 -10.38 30.56 5.97
C ARG A 141 -9.58 31.63 5.24
N ASN A 142 -9.97 31.93 4.01
CA ASN A 142 -9.43 33.08 3.31
C ASN A 142 -10.06 34.35 3.90
N LYS A 143 -9.25 35.30 4.35
CA LYS A 143 -9.73 36.51 5.03
C LYS A 143 -10.42 37.50 4.10
N GLU A 144 -10.14 37.46 2.80
CA GLU A 144 -10.76 38.35 1.81
C GLU A 144 -12.11 37.78 1.35
N SER A 145 -12.12 36.55 0.84
CA SER A 145 -13.34 35.92 0.32
C SER A 145 -14.23 35.31 1.40
N GLN A 146 -13.71 35.16 2.63
CA GLN A 146 -14.35 34.49 3.76
C GLN A 146 -14.66 32.99 3.52
N LYS A 147 -14.19 32.43 2.39
CA LYS A 147 -14.39 31.03 1.99
C LYS A 147 -13.42 30.09 2.70
N TYR A 148 -13.85 28.84 2.87
CA TYR A 148 -13.04 27.78 3.47
C TYR A 148 -12.28 26.98 2.42
N TYR A 149 -11.06 26.60 2.82
CA TYR A 149 -10.14 25.82 2.01
C TYR A 149 -9.60 24.67 2.86
N THR A 150 -9.37 23.55 2.20
CA THR A 150 -8.76 22.37 2.83
C THR A 150 -7.35 22.23 2.32
N VAL A 151 -6.38 22.25 3.24
CA VAL A 151 -4.96 22.12 2.95
C VAL A 151 -4.45 20.81 3.50
N TYR A 152 -3.75 20.06 2.67
CA TYR A 152 -3.16 18.78 3.01
C TYR A 152 -1.65 18.89 3.07
N GLN A 153 -1.03 18.25 4.06
CA GLN A 153 0.42 18.08 4.15
C GLN A 153 0.75 16.61 4.32
N LEU A 154 1.74 16.14 3.57
CA LEU A 154 2.25 14.77 3.60
C LEU A 154 3.77 14.79 3.38
N ALA A 155 4.51 13.86 3.98
CA ALA A 155 5.92 13.64 3.64
C ALA A 155 6.10 13.39 2.14
N TYR A 156 6.98 14.14 1.49
CA TYR A 156 7.13 14.05 0.04
C TYR A 156 7.61 12.64 -0.37
N PRO A 157 6.91 11.94 -1.28
CA PRO A 157 7.27 10.59 -1.66
C PRO A 157 8.60 10.56 -2.43
N ALA A 158 9.52 9.68 -2.01
CA ALA A 158 10.82 9.52 -2.65
C ALA A 158 10.68 9.02 -4.10
N GLY A 159 11.54 9.51 -5.00
CA GLY A 159 11.55 9.08 -6.41
C GLY A 159 10.39 9.60 -7.26
N VAL A 160 9.49 10.43 -6.70
CA VAL A 160 8.37 11.01 -7.45
C VAL A 160 8.75 12.40 -7.96
N PRO A 161 8.77 12.64 -9.28
CA PRO A 161 9.03 13.96 -9.83
C PRO A 161 7.81 14.88 -9.68
N LEU A 162 8.08 16.15 -9.36
CA LEU A 162 7.14 17.26 -9.43
C LEU A 162 7.93 18.48 -9.90
N ASP A 163 7.81 18.80 -11.19
CA ASP A 163 8.62 19.84 -11.85
C ASP A 163 8.19 21.27 -11.49
N GLY A 164 7.07 21.41 -10.77
CA GLY A 164 6.56 22.68 -10.28
C GLY A 164 5.15 22.55 -9.69
N PRO A 165 4.55 23.66 -9.24
CA PRO A 165 3.17 23.67 -8.77
C PRO A 165 2.22 23.27 -9.90
N ILE A 166 1.29 22.35 -9.61
CA ILE A 166 0.24 21.94 -10.53
C ILE A 166 -1.07 22.57 -10.07
N LYS A 167 -1.77 23.25 -10.97
CA LYS A 167 -3.14 23.74 -10.76
C LYS A 167 -4.10 23.01 -11.68
N MET A 168 -5.25 22.59 -11.18
CA MET A 168 -6.30 21.94 -11.97
C MET A 168 -7.65 21.99 -11.28
N TYR A 169 -8.70 21.57 -12.00
CA TYR A 169 -10.01 21.28 -11.43
C TYR A 169 -10.24 19.78 -11.41
N GLU A 170 -10.77 19.27 -10.31
CA GLU A 170 -11.15 17.87 -10.14
C GLU A 170 -12.54 17.83 -9.48
N ARG A 171 -13.53 17.25 -10.17
CA ARG A 171 -14.93 17.18 -9.69
C ARG A 171 -15.51 18.55 -9.27
N GLY A 172 -15.16 19.63 -9.98
CA GLY A 172 -15.63 20.98 -9.68
C GLY A 172 -14.86 21.70 -8.55
N VAL A 173 -13.85 21.06 -7.96
CA VAL A 173 -12.99 21.65 -6.92
C VAL A 173 -11.69 22.10 -7.58
N ALA A 174 -11.31 23.36 -7.36
CA ALA A 174 -9.99 23.84 -7.70
C ALA A 174 -8.97 23.15 -6.78
N ILE A 175 -7.90 22.61 -7.36
CA ILE A 175 -6.80 21.98 -6.66
C ILE A 175 -5.48 22.62 -7.09
N LYS A 176 -4.62 22.93 -6.11
CA LYS A 176 -3.21 23.26 -6.34
C LYS A 176 -2.34 22.32 -5.52
N ILE A 177 -1.35 21.70 -6.15
CA ILE A 177 -0.37 20.81 -5.53
C ILE A 177 1.02 21.40 -5.70
N TRP A 178 1.83 21.43 -4.65
CA TRP A 178 3.20 21.92 -4.71
C TRP A 178 4.09 21.18 -3.69
N LYS A 179 5.39 21.39 -3.82
CA LYS A 179 6.41 20.87 -2.89
C LYS A 179 7.00 22.01 -2.10
N GLU A 180 7.13 21.85 -0.79
CA GLU A 180 7.76 22.83 0.09
C GLU A 180 8.49 22.13 1.23
N LYS A 181 9.79 22.43 1.40
CA LYS A 181 10.67 21.89 2.47
C LYS A 181 10.57 20.37 2.70
N GLY A 182 10.47 19.60 1.61
CA GLY A 182 10.41 18.13 1.69
C GLY A 182 9.02 17.57 2.01
N LEU A 183 7.99 18.41 2.02
CA LEU A 183 6.59 18.00 2.12
C LEU A 183 5.87 18.23 0.79
N LEU A 184 4.89 17.38 0.54
CA LEU A 184 3.87 17.58 -0.46
C LEU A 184 2.73 18.37 0.15
N PHE A 185 2.32 19.42 -0.54
CA PHE A 185 1.14 20.22 -0.22
C PHE A 185 0.07 20.03 -1.28
N GLY A 186 -1.17 20.03 -0.83
CA GLY A 186 -2.34 20.17 -1.68
C GLY A 186 -3.31 21.14 -1.05
N ILE A 187 -3.87 22.08 -1.81
CA ILE A 187 -5.00 22.90 -1.36
C ILE A 187 -6.18 22.63 -2.29
N ALA A 188 -7.36 22.52 -1.69
CA ALA A 188 -8.63 22.31 -2.35
C ALA A 188 -9.64 23.38 -1.90
N GLY A 189 -10.38 23.93 -2.85
CA GLY A 189 -11.43 24.93 -2.62
C GLY A 189 -12.17 25.27 -3.91
N GLU A 190 -13.00 26.30 -3.87
CA GLU A 190 -13.74 26.75 -5.06
C GLU A 190 -12.84 27.41 -6.12
N GLU A 191 -11.78 28.12 -5.69
CA GLU A 191 -10.88 28.91 -6.55
C GLU A 191 -9.49 29.09 -5.93
N ILE A 192 -8.39 28.96 -6.70
CA ILE A 192 -6.98 29.01 -6.21
C ILE A 192 -6.02 29.76 -7.14
#